data_AF-A0A1A3C1S5-F1
#
_entry.id   AF-A0A1A3C1S5-F1
#
_cell.length_a   1.000
_cell.length_b   1.000
_cell.length_c   1.000
_cell.angle_alpha   90.00
_cell.angle_beta   90.00
_cell.angle_gamma   90.00
#
_symmetry.space_group_name_H-M   'P 1'
#
loop_
_entity.id
_entity.type
_entity.pdbx_description
1 polymer ?
#
loop_
_entity_poly.entity_id
_entity_poly.type
_entity_poly.pdbx_seq_one_letter_code
_entity_poly.pdbx_strand_id
1 'polypeptide(L)'
;MAANQEGIGVLKLECPQRHPVGRILKEAPHQSVMFDPGAMVGERRFWPNEEDQPQFKTHCRFCDKSVSENASSLQGQLATLVADASQTIGTVTMQYLPG
;
A
#
# COMPACT_ATOMS: atom_id res chain seq x y z
N MET A 1 -23.46 -12.73 -13.35
CA MET A 1 -23.22 -13.23 -11.97
C MET A 1 -21.90 -12.62 -11.52
N ALA A 2 -21.89 -11.97 -10.36
CA ALA A 2 -20.86 -11.04 -9.91
C ALA A 2 -19.45 -11.65 -10.06
N ALA A 3 -18.59 -10.97 -10.82
CA ALA A 3 -17.17 -11.27 -10.85
C ALA A 3 -16.69 -11.16 -9.41
N ASN A 4 -16.24 -12.29 -8.87
CA ASN A 4 -15.84 -12.35 -7.49
C ASN A 4 -14.61 -11.46 -7.30
N GLN A 5 -14.82 -10.28 -6.71
CA GLN A 5 -13.76 -9.32 -6.42
C GLN A 5 -13.00 -9.70 -5.14
N GLU A 6 -13.41 -10.78 -4.45
CA GLU A 6 -12.65 -11.39 -3.37
C GLU A 6 -11.26 -11.78 -3.89
N GLY A 7 -10.21 -11.22 -3.30
CA GLY A 7 -8.83 -11.45 -3.76
C GLY A 7 -8.15 -10.24 -4.40
N ILE A 8 -8.88 -9.15 -4.69
CA ILE A 8 -8.34 -7.96 -5.35
C ILE A 8 -8.47 -6.75 -4.42
N GLY A 9 -7.37 -6.03 -4.21
CA GLY A 9 -7.34 -4.89 -3.29
C GLY A 9 -6.31 -3.84 -3.67
N VAL A 10 -6.69 -2.57 -3.56
CA VAL A 10 -5.82 -1.42 -3.75
C VAL A 10 -5.77 -0.60 -2.47
N LEU A 11 -4.65 -0.66 -1.75
CA LEU A 11 -4.41 0.17 -0.57
C LEU A 11 -3.60 1.40 -0.97
N LYS A 12 -4.23 2.57 -1.03
CA LYS A 12 -3.57 3.85 -1.29
C LYS A 12 -2.80 4.28 -0.05
N LEU A 13 -1.54 4.70 -0.24
CA LEU A 13 -0.70 5.20 0.82
C LEU A 13 -0.65 6.72 0.73
N GLU A 14 -0.88 7.37 1.87
CA GLU A 14 -0.82 8.82 2.00
C GLU A 14 0.13 9.24 3.11
N CYS A 15 0.75 10.41 2.99
CA CYS A 15 1.45 11.04 4.12
C CYS A 15 0.45 11.65 5.13
N PRO A 16 0.90 12.10 6.32
CA PRO A 16 0.04 12.79 7.30
C PRO A 16 -0.70 14.03 6.79
N GLN A 17 -0.26 14.62 5.67
CA GLN A 17 -0.94 15.74 5.00
C GLN A 17 -1.90 15.28 3.90
N ARG A 18 -2.20 13.98 3.81
CA ARG A 18 -3.04 13.36 2.78
C ARG A 18 -2.51 13.49 1.35
N HIS A 19 -1.22 13.72 1.17
CA HIS A 19 -0.60 13.62 -0.15
C HIS A 19 -0.39 12.16 -0.54
N PRO A 20 -0.61 11.78 -1.81
CA PRO A 20 -0.36 10.42 -2.28
C PRO A 20 1.14 10.13 -2.31
N VAL A 21 1.55 9.07 -1.63
CA VAL A 21 2.97 8.61 -1.58
C VAL A 21 3.20 7.26 -2.25
N GLY A 22 2.12 6.61 -2.70
CA GLY A 22 2.15 5.36 -3.44
C GLY A 22 0.86 4.57 -3.23
N ARG A 23 0.83 3.34 -3.71
CA ARG A 23 -0.27 2.40 -3.50
C ARG A 23 0.22 0.97 -3.55
N ILE A 24 -0.42 0.11 -2.78
CA ILE A 24 -0.19 -1.32 -2.76
C ILE A 24 -1.33 -1.96 -3.55
N LEU A 25 -0.98 -2.85 -4.46
CA LEU A 25 -1.88 -3.48 -5.42
C LEU A 25 -1.82 -4.99 -5.23
N LYS A 26 -2.98 -5.62 -5.08
CA LYS A 26 -3.17 -7.05 -5.26
C LYS A 26 -4.16 -7.24 -6.38
N GLU A 27 -3.65 -7.51 -7.58
CA GLU A 27 -4.46 -7.54 -8.82
C GLU A 27 -5.22 -8.87 -8.99
N ALA A 28 -4.80 -9.92 -8.29
CA ALA A 28 -5.50 -11.21 -8.24
C ALA A 28 -5.24 -11.95 -6.92
N PRO A 29 -6.18 -12.82 -6.48
CA PRO A 29 -6.04 -13.60 -5.24
C PRO A 29 -4.73 -14.40 -5.17
N HIS A 30 -4.31 -14.99 -6.29
CA HIS A 30 -3.11 -15.82 -6.42
C HIS A 30 -1.85 -15.03 -6.85
N GLN A 31 -1.97 -13.73 -7.12
CA GLN A 31 -0.83 -12.90 -7.49
C GLN A 31 -0.16 -12.29 -6.26
N SER A 32 1.15 -12.10 -6.36
CA SER A 32 1.95 -11.40 -5.37
C SER A 32 1.51 -9.94 -5.24
N VAL A 33 1.60 -9.42 -4.02
CA VAL A 33 1.33 -8.01 -3.75
C VAL A 33 2.43 -7.15 -4.40
N MET A 34 2.02 -6.06 -5.03
CA MET A 34 2.93 -5.11 -5.68
C MET A 34 2.83 -3.73 -5.03
N PHE A 35 3.96 -3.05 -4.91
CA PHE A 35 4.02 -1.65 -4.56
C PHE A 35 4.20 -0.80 -5.82
N ASP A 36 3.27 0.12 -6.06
CA ASP A 36 3.37 1.17 -7.07
C ASP A 36 3.68 2.49 -6.34
N PRO A 37 4.93 2.99 -6.39
CA PRO A 37 5.27 4.30 -5.83
C PRO A 37 4.63 5.45 -6.64
N GLY A 38 4.04 5.14 -7.80
CA GLY A 38 3.46 6.08 -8.74
C GLY A 38 4.39 6.30 -9.93
N ALA A 39 3.82 6.49 -11.12
CA ALA A 39 4.56 6.56 -12.39
C ALA A 39 5.66 7.64 -12.42
N MET A 40 5.49 8.72 -11.63
CA MET A 40 6.52 9.76 -11.53
C MET A 40 7.66 9.37 -10.59
N VAL A 41 7.45 8.41 -9.68
CA VAL A 41 8.39 7.98 -8.63
C VAL A 41 9.29 6.84 -9.07
N GLY A 42 8.72 5.86 -9.75
CA GLY A 42 9.46 4.74 -10.29
C GLY A 42 8.55 3.62 -10.72
N GLU A 43 9.17 2.52 -11.13
CA GLU A 43 8.45 1.32 -11.56
C GLU A 43 7.78 0.62 -10.39
N ARG A 44 6.74 -0.16 -10.72
CA ARG A 44 6.11 -1.09 -9.79
C ARG A 44 7.13 -2.12 -9.36
N ARG A 45 7.19 -2.39 -8.06
CA ARG A 45 8.07 -3.41 -7.48
C ARG A 45 7.25 -4.40 -6.67
N PHE A 46 7.81 -5.57 -6.42
CA PHE A 46 7.19 -6.51 -5.51
C PHE A 46 7.15 -5.92 -4.10
N TRP A 47 6.03 -6.14 -3.40
CA TRP A 47 5.93 -5.80 -1.99
C TRP A 47 6.93 -6.66 -1.20
N PRO A 48 7.79 -6.07 -0.37
CA PRO A 48 8.76 -6.82 0.41
C PRO A 48 8.05 -7.66 1.47
N ASN A 49 8.61 -8.82 1.80
CA ASN A 49 8.12 -9.60 2.92
C ASN A 49 8.37 -8.85 4.23
N GLU A 50 7.46 -8.96 5.18
CA GLU A 50 7.60 -8.34 6.50
C GLU A 50 8.86 -8.77 7.25
N GLU A 51 9.26 -10.03 7.09
CA GLU A 51 10.47 -10.57 7.72
C GLU A 51 11.75 -9.91 7.19
N ASP A 52 11.73 -9.47 5.92
CA ASP A 52 12.85 -8.80 5.27
C ASP A 52 12.81 -7.28 5.51
N GLN A 53 11.62 -6.69 5.47
CA GLN A 53 11.39 -5.27 5.68
C GLN A 53 10.19 -5.04 6.62
N PRO A 54 10.39 -5.09 7.95
CA PRO A 54 9.30 -4.91 8.92
C PRO A 54 8.75 -3.46 8.90
N GLN A 55 9.59 -2.50 8.50
CA GLN A 55 9.21 -1.10 8.37
C GLN A 55 9.29 -0.66 6.90
N PHE A 56 8.12 -0.43 6.31
CA PHE A 56 8.03 0.12 4.97
C PHE A 56 8.33 1.62 5.02
N LYS A 57 9.19 2.10 4.11
CA LYS A 57 9.61 3.50 4.03
C LYS A 57 9.43 3.99 2.60
N THR A 58 8.81 5.16 2.45
CA THR A 58 8.67 5.86 1.17
C THR A 58 8.85 7.36 1.37
N HIS A 59 9.02 8.10 0.28
CA HIS A 59 9.25 9.53 0.32
C HIS A 59 8.03 10.29 -0.22
N CYS A 60 7.49 11.21 0.58
CA CYS A 60 6.46 12.14 0.15
C CYS A 60 7.09 13.31 -0.59
N ARG A 61 6.89 13.38 -1.91
CA ARG A 61 7.43 14.46 -2.75
C ARG A 61 6.78 15.81 -2.53
N PHE A 62 5.52 15.83 -2.09
CA PHE A 62 4.79 17.07 -1.83
C PHE A 62 5.28 17.75 -0.54
N CYS A 63 5.60 16.95 0.48
CA CYS A 63 6.15 17.46 1.74
C CYS A 63 7.67 17.51 1.75
N ASP A 64 8.32 16.85 0.78
CA ASP A 64 9.75 16.53 0.78
C ASP A 64 10.20 15.85 2.10
N LYS A 65 9.42 14.87 2.55
CA LYS A 65 9.64 14.15 3.81
C LYS A 65 9.49 12.65 3.65
N SER A 66 10.35 11.92 4.33
CA SER A 66 10.22 10.47 4.47
C SER A 66 9.05 10.11 5.37
N VAL A 67 8.23 9.17 4.91
CA VAL A 67 7.15 8.56 5.66
C VAL A 67 7.40 7.07 5.78
N SER A 68 6.96 6.50 6.90
CA SER A 68 7.12 5.09 7.18
C SER A 68 5.89 4.53 7.85
N GLU A 69 5.65 3.25 7.63
CA GLU A 69 4.60 2.51 8.30
C GLU A 69 5.02 1.06 8.50
N ASN A 70 4.44 0.39 9.50
CA ASN A 70 4.71 -1.02 9.72
C ASN A 70 4.17 -1.88 8.56
N ALA A 71 5.01 -2.75 8.01
CA ALA A 71 4.62 -3.64 6.92
C ALA A 71 3.47 -4.56 7.33
N SER A 72 3.45 -5.04 8.59
CA SER A 72 2.35 -5.84 9.14
C SER A 72 1.03 -5.08 9.16
N SER A 73 1.06 -3.79 9.53
CA SER A 73 -0.15 -2.95 9.55
C SER A 73 -0.69 -2.68 8.15
N LEU A 74 0.19 -2.52 7.15
CA LEU A 74 -0.21 -2.35 5.74
C LEU A 74 -0.77 -3.64 5.16
N GLN A 75 -0.14 -4.79 5.44
CA GLN A 75 -0.62 -6.09 5.01
C GLN A 75 -1.95 -6.46 5.68
N GLY A 76 -2.10 -6.19 6.98
CA GLY A 76 -3.36 -6.40 7.69
C GLY A 76 -4.51 -5.61 7.05
N GLN A 77 -4.28 -4.32 6.76
CA GLN A 77 -5.28 -3.49 6.07
C GLN A 77 -5.59 -3.99 4.65
N LEU A 78 -4.57 -4.39 3.88
CA LEU A 78 -4.79 -4.97 2.57
C LEU A 78 -5.58 -6.28 2.66
N ALA A 79 -5.28 -7.14 3.64
CA ALA A 79 -6.01 -8.39 3.85
C ALA A 79 -7.47 -8.13 4.22
N THR A 80 -7.75 -7.13 5.05
CA THR A 80 -9.13 -6.70 5.36
C THR A 80 -9.85 -6.22 4.10
N LEU A 81 -9.21 -5.40 3.25
CA LEU A 81 -9.81 -4.93 1.99
C LEU A 81 -10.07 -6.07 1.01
N VAL A 82 -9.12 -7.00 0.89
CA VAL A 82 -9.21 -8.14 -0.02
C VAL A 82 -10.29 -9.13 0.41
N ALA A 83 -10.55 -9.24 1.71
CA ALA A 83 -11.65 -10.01 2.28
C ALA A 83 -13.01 -9.29 2.20
N ASP A 84 -13.01 -7.97 1.97
CA ASP A 84 -14.23 -7.17 1.85
C ASP A 84 -14.71 -7.12 0.39
N ALA A 85 -15.77 -7.88 0.09
CA ALA A 85 -16.34 -7.94 -1.25
C ALA A 85 -17.02 -6.62 -1.70
N SER A 86 -17.21 -5.65 -0.79
CA SER A 86 -17.84 -4.35 -1.08
C SER A 86 -16.80 -3.24 -1.27
N GLN A 87 -15.61 -3.37 -0.68
CA GLN A 87 -14.55 -2.34 -0.71
C GLN A 87 -13.20 -2.90 -1.17
N THR A 88 -12.92 -2.80 -2.45
CA THR A 88 -11.63 -3.19 -3.04
C THR A 88 -10.58 -2.09 -2.98
N ILE A 89 -10.92 -0.89 -2.49
CA ILE A 89 -10.01 0.25 -2.40
C ILE A 89 -10.04 0.81 -0.98
N GLY A 90 -8.89 0.84 -0.33
CA GLY A 90 -8.71 1.52 0.95
C GLY A 90 -7.62 2.57 0.87
N THR A 91 -7.54 3.38 1.92
CA THR A 91 -6.52 4.41 2.04
C THR A 91 -5.97 4.38 3.45
N VAL A 92 -4.65 4.43 3.58
CA VAL A 92 -3.95 4.47 4.86
C VAL A 92 -3.06 5.70 4.91
N THR A 93 -3.17 6.42 6.01
CA THR A 93 -2.26 7.53 6.32
C THR A 93 -1.06 6.99 7.07
N MET A 94 0.10 7.08 6.42
CA MET A 94 1.40 6.73 6.99
C MET A 94 1.90 7.79 7.97
N GLN A 95 2.90 7.44 8.78
CA GLN A 95 3.52 8.36 9.73
C GLN A 95 4.81 8.96 9.17
N TYR A 96 5.21 10.15 9.64
CA TYR A 96 6.53 10.67 9.31
C TYR A 96 7.60 9.82 9.97
N LEU A 97 8.64 9.49 9.22
CA LEU A 97 9.82 8.85 9.78
C LEU A 97 10.60 9.92 10.57
N PRO A 98 10.76 9.80 11.90
CA PRO A 98 11.68 10.67 12.62
C PRO A 98 13.10 10.36 12.10
N GLY A 99 13.76 11.40 11.58
CA GLY A 99 15.15 11.34 11.11
C GLY A 99 16.14 11.24 12.25
#